data_AF-A0A7S1FTP4-F1
#
_entry.id   AF-A0A7S1FTP4-F1
#
_cell.length_a   1.000
_cell.length_b   1.000
_cell.length_c   1.000
_cell.angle_alpha   90.00
_cell.angle_beta   90.00
_cell.angle_gamma   90.00
#
_symmetry.space_group_name_H-M   'P 1'
#
loop_
_entity.id
_entity.type
_entity.pdbx_description
1 polymer ?
#
loop_
_entity_poly.entity_id
_entity_poly.type
_entity_poly.pdbx_seq_one_letter_code
_entity_poly.pdbx_strand_id
1 'polypeptide(L)'
;LQDERDKFEAEKLATDKKLEQEGKDLEKDPAVLQNEREIFKAEKSTIMKTLDSERIREQTDLEKNCRKLRDGWETIETKTTSLGDFLEINAGGETFVVEQSTLMMAPEASILRSLLGGRQEERFSRDGWGIVFLDVTPCVFRVLLSYLRELRMDP
;
A
#
# COMPACT_ATOMS: atom_id res chain seq x y z
N LEU A 1 42.83 -48.07 60.62
CA LEU A 1 43.68 -47.70 59.46
C LEU A 1 43.39 -48.54 58.23
N GLN A 2 43.35 -49.88 58.31
CA GLN A 2 42.98 -50.72 57.16
C GLN A 2 41.48 -50.61 56.80
N ASP A 3 40.59 -50.75 57.79
CA ASP A 3 39.13 -50.69 57.57
C ASP A 3 38.62 -49.32 57.03
N GLU A 4 39.25 -48.22 57.45
CA GLU A 4 38.90 -46.88 56.96
C GLU A 4 39.31 -46.69 55.49
N ARG A 5 40.38 -47.37 55.07
CA ARG A 5 40.88 -47.33 53.71
C ARG A 5 39.99 -48.15 52.76
N ASP A 6 39.54 -49.32 53.22
CA ASP A 6 38.61 -50.17 52.46
C ASP A 6 37.22 -49.51 52.33
N LYS A 7 36.76 -48.81 53.38
CA LYS A 7 35.51 -48.05 53.34
C LYS A 7 35.59 -46.88 52.36
N PHE A 8 36.72 -46.17 52.33
CA PHE A 8 36.95 -45.07 51.39
C PHE A 8 37.05 -45.55 49.94
N GLU A 9 37.69 -46.71 49.68
CA GLU A 9 37.72 -47.30 48.34
C GLU A 9 36.34 -47.77 47.86
N ALA A 10 35.52 -48.34 48.75
CA ALA A 10 34.14 -48.72 48.44
C ALA A 10 33.25 -47.51 48.13
N GLU A 11 33.40 -46.42 48.88
CA GLU A 11 32.66 -45.17 48.65
C GLU A 11 33.09 -44.52 47.33
N LYS A 12 34.40 -44.47 47.06
CA LYS A 12 34.93 -43.98 45.78
C LYS A 12 34.38 -44.79 44.60
N LEU A 13 34.40 -46.11 44.69
CA LEU A 13 33.87 -47.02 43.66
C LEU A 13 32.35 -46.84 43.47
N ALA A 14 31.61 -46.54 44.54
CA ALA A 14 30.18 -46.28 44.46
C ALA A 14 29.89 -44.93 43.77
N THR A 15 30.66 -43.88 44.05
CA THR A 15 30.58 -42.60 43.33
C THR A 15 30.95 -42.74 41.86
N ASP A 16 32.02 -43.46 41.54
CA ASP A 16 32.46 -43.66 40.16
C ASP A 16 31.40 -44.42 39.35
N LYS A 17 30.77 -45.45 39.94
CA LYS A 17 29.64 -46.16 39.30
C LYS A 17 28.42 -45.26 39.12
N LYS A 18 28.13 -44.37 40.07
CA LYS A 18 27.01 -43.42 39.96
C LYS A 18 27.21 -42.43 38.81
N LEU A 19 28.42 -41.88 38.69
CA LEU A 19 28.80 -40.97 37.60
C LEU A 19 28.76 -41.68 36.23
N GLU A 20 29.18 -42.93 36.16
CA GLU A 20 29.12 -43.73 34.93
C GLU A 20 27.67 -44.04 34.50
N GLN A 21 26.76 -44.16 35.47
CA GLN A 21 25.35 -44.44 35.23
C GLN A 21 24.58 -43.19 34.82
N GLU A 22 24.81 -42.05 35.50
CA GLU A 22 24.26 -40.75 35.10
C GLU A 22 24.79 -40.28 33.73
N GLY A 23 26.03 -40.61 33.37
CA GLY A 23 26.58 -40.35 32.03
C GLY A 23 25.84 -41.09 30.91
N LYS A 24 25.33 -42.30 31.18
CA LYS A 24 24.55 -43.10 30.22
C LYS A 24 23.12 -42.60 30.05
N ASP A 25 22.54 -41.99 31.08
CA ASP A 25 21.19 -41.42 31.02
C ASP A 25 21.15 -40.06 30.27
N LEU A 26 22.28 -39.35 30.20
CA LEU A 26 22.45 -38.11 29.43
C LEU A 26 22.77 -38.33 27.95
N GLU A 27 23.24 -39.54 27.59
CA GLU A 27 23.52 -39.93 26.22
C GLU A 27 22.21 -40.32 25.53
N LYS A 28 21.39 -39.32 25.16
CA LYS A 28 20.20 -39.55 24.33
C LYS A 28 20.61 -40.38 23.11
N ASP A 29 19.98 -41.54 22.95
CA ASP A 29 20.25 -42.46 21.85
C ASP A 29 20.33 -41.69 20.52
N PRO A 30 21.43 -41.79 19.75
CA PRO A 30 21.61 -41.06 18.50
C PRO A 30 20.43 -41.25 17.53
N ALA A 31 19.72 -42.39 17.61
CA ALA A 31 18.50 -42.64 16.85
C ALA A 31 17.35 -41.68 17.23
N VAL A 32 17.19 -41.36 18.51
CA VAL A 32 16.16 -40.43 19.01
C VAL A 32 16.48 -39.00 18.55
N LEU A 33 17.75 -38.60 18.62
CA LEU A 33 18.20 -37.28 18.14
C LEU A 33 18.05 -37.12 16.62
N GLN A 34 18.24 -38.19 15.86
CA GLN A 34 18.02 -38.19 14.42
C GLN A 34 16.55 -38.02 14.08
N ASN A 35 15.66 -38.74 14.77
CA ASN A 35 14.23 -38.62 14.58
C ASN A 35 13.71 -37.21 14.92
N GLU A 36 14.12 -36.65 16.08
CA GLU A 36 13.77 -35.27 16.47
C GLU A 36 14.24 -34.24 15.42
N ARG A 37 15.44 -34.42 14.84
CA ARG A 37 15.96 -33.56 13.77
C ARG A 37 15.15 -33.64 12.49
N GLU A 38 14.68 -34.82 12.10
CA GLU A 38 13.87 -34.98 10.90
C GLU A 38 12.49 -34.35 11.07
N ILE A 39 11.87 -34.53 12.23
CA ILE A 39 10.61 -33.88 12.59
C ILE A 39 10.76 -32.36 12.50
N PHE A 40 11.80 -31.80 13.11
CA PHE A 40 12.03 -30.35 13.10
C PHE A 40 12.32 -29.81 11.69
N LYS A 41 13.06 -30.58 10.86
CA LYS A 41 13.28 -30.22 9.45
C LYS A 41 11.98 -30.22 8.65
N ALA A 42 11.12 -31.21 8.86
CA ALA A 42 9.85 -31.32 8.16
C ALA A 42 8.88 -30.20 8.56
N GLU A 43 8.81 -29.88 9.85
CA GLU A 43 8.00 -28.76 10.37
C GLU A 43 8.52 -27.42 9.84
N LYS A 44 9.83 -27.19 9.90
CA LYS A 44 10.47 -25.98 9.34
C LYS A 44 10.21 -25.84 7.84
N SER A 45 10.29 -26.94 7.08
CA SER A 45 9.97 -26.96 5.64
C SER A 45 8.53 -26.57 5.36
N THR A 46 7.60 -26.99 6.23
CA THR A 46 6.17 -26.68 6.11
C THR A 46 5.88 -25.22 6.42
N ILE A 47 6.50 -24.68 7.47
CA ILE A 47 6.41 -23.27 7.84
C ILE A 47 7.02 -22.37 6.75
N MET A 48 8.16 -22.76 6.19
CA MET A 48 8.78 -22.01 5.10
C MET A 48 7.87 -21.96 3.86
N LYS A 49 7.27 -23.09 3.46
CA LYS A 49 6.35 -23.15 2.31
C LYS A 49 5.10 -22.29 2.51
N THR A 50 4.56 -22.26 3.73
CA THR A 50 3.38 -21.44 4.04
C THR A 50 3.71 -19.96 4.00
N LEU A 51 4.81 -19.53 4.63
CA LEU A 51 5.32 -18.16 4.56
C LEU A 51 5.60 -17.69 3.12
N ASP A 52 6.24 -18.53 2.30
CA ASP A 52 6.50 -18.19 0.90
C ASP A 52 5.19 -18.04 0.12
N SER A 53 4.19 -18.89 0.40
CA SER A 53 2.87 -18.79 -0.24
C SER A 53 2.09 -17.54 0.17
N GLU A 54 2.23 -17.09 1.42
CA GLU A 54 1.64 -15.84 1.91
C GLU A 54 2.33 -14.61 1.30
N ARG A 55 3.67 -14.59 1.27
CA ARG A 55 4.44 -13.53 0.60
C ARG A 55 4.06 -13.38 -0.87
N ILE A 56 3.93 -14.49 -1.60
CA ILE A 56 3.55 -14.47 -3.01
C ILE A 56 2.14 -13.87 -3.17
N ARG A 57 1.17 -14.26 -2.33
CA ARG A 57 -0.19 -13.69 -2.37
C ARG A 57 -0.17 -12.18 -2.16
N GLU A 58 0.48 -11.72 -1.10
CA GLU A 58 0.58 -10.31 -0.77
C GLU A 58 1.26 -9.51 -1.89
N GLN A 59 2.34 -10.05 -2.46
CA GLN A 59 3.05 -9.42 -3.56
C GLN A 59 2.18 -9.33 -4.83
N THR A 60 1.45 -10.40 -5.17
CA THR A 60 0.52 -10.37 -6.32
C THR A 60 -0.65 -9.41 -6.11
N ASP A 61 -1.14 -9.25 -4.89
CA ASP A 61 -2.25 -8.33 -4.60
C ASP A 61 -1.79 -6.87 -4.60
N LEU A 62 -0.58 -6.60 -4.09
CA LEU A 62 0.08 -5.30 -4.25
C LEU A 62 0.29 -4.96 -5.72
N GLU A 63 0.79 -5.89 -6.53
CA GLU A 63 0.98 -5.67 -7.98
C GLU A 63 -0.35 -5.40 -8.69
N LYS A 64 -1.42 -6.14 -8.38
CA LYS A 64 -2.76 -5.86 -8.93
C LYS A 64 -3.25 -4.47 -8.54
N ASN A 65 -3.07 -4.05 -7.29
CA ASN A 65 -3.48 -2.72 -6.84
C ASN A 65 -2.64 -1.61 -7.50
N CYS A 66 -1.32 -1.77 -7.58
CA CYS A 66 -0.43 -0.85 -8.29
C CYS A 66 -0.80 -0.73 -9.77
N ARG A 67 -1.17 -1.84 -10.42
CA ARG A 67 -1.64 -1.83 -11.81
C ARG A 67 -2.97 -1.09 -11.95
N LYS A 68 -3.97 -1.39 -11.12
CA LYS A 68 -5.27 -0.67 -11.12
C LYS A 68 -5.09 0.83 -10.89
N LEU A 69 -4.19 1.21 -9.99
CA LEU A 69 -3.87 2.62 -9.76
C LEU A 69 -3.22 3.22 -11.01
N ARG A 70 -2.17 2.59 -11.55
CA ARG A 70 -1.47 3.07 -12.76
C ARG A 70 -2.42 3.24 -13.94
N ASP A 71 -3.24 2.24 -14.25
CA ASP A 71 -4.22 2.28 -15.34
C ASP A 71 -5.24 3.43 -15.11
N GLY A 72 -5.61 3.67 -13.85
CA GLY A 72 -6.46 4.79 -13.45
C GLY A 72 -5.81 6.16 -13.60
N TRP A 73 -4.52 6.29 -13.28
CA TRP A 73 -3.75 7.53 -13.47
C TRP A 73 -3.47 7.81 -14.95
N GLU A 74 -3.12 6.79 -15.73
CA GLU A 74 -2.84 6.93 -17.17
C GLU A 74 -4.10 7.32 -17.94
N THR A 75 -5.28 6.84 -17.53
CA THR A 75 -6.57 7.28 -18.09
C THR A 75 -6.89 8.75 -17.79
N ILE A 76 -6.48 9.24 -16.61
CA ILE A 76 -6.65 10.64 -16.23
C ILE A 76 -5.65 11.51 -17.00
N GLU A 77 -4.39 11.11 -17.03
CA GLU A 77 -3.29 11.85 -17.64
C GLU A 77 -3.45 11.96 -19.17
N THR A 78 -3.87 10.90 -19.85
CA THR A 78 -4.13 10.92 -21.30
C THR A 78 -5.34 11.77 -21.72
N LYS A 79 -6.36 11.89 -20.84
CA LYS A 79 -7.47 12.83 -21.05
C LYS A 79 -7.07 14.28 -20.76
N THR A 80 -6.18 14.53 -19.80
CA THR A 80 -5.78 15.90 -19.43
C THR A 80 -4.66 16.47 -20.30
N THR A 81 -3.80 15.63 -20.88
CA THR A 81 -2.61 16.09 -21.62
C THR A 81 -2.83 16.37 -23.12
N SER A 82 -4.01 16.07 -23.68
CA SER A 82 -4.28 16.26 -25.12
C SER A 82 -5.30 17.35 -25.48
N LEU A 83 -5.97 17.99 -24.51
CA LEU A 83 -6.91 19.12 -24.70
C LEU A 83 -6.41 20.43 -24.04
N GLY A 84 -5.09 20.61 -24.02
CA GLY A 84 -4.33 21.09 -22.88
C GLY A 84 -4.53 22.50 -22.31
N ASP A 85 -5.27 23.44 -22.91
CA ASP A 85 -5.34 24.79 -22.35
C ASP A 85 -6.74 25.35 -22.15
N PHE A 86 -7.73 25.05 -23.00
CA PHE A 86 -9.01 25.76 -23.00
C PHE A 86 -10.21 24.84 -22.73
N LEU A 87 -11.17 25.34 -21.95
CA LEU A 87 -12.44 24.72 -21.61
C LEU A 87 -13.58 25.66 -22.01
N GLU A 88 -14.61 25.10 -22.64
CA GLU A 88 -15.84 25.81 -22.95
C GLU A 88 -16.86 25.62 -21.83
N ILE A 89 -17.44 26.72 -21.36
CA ILE A 89 -18.46 26.74 -20.30
C ILE A 89 -19.62 27.61 -20.75
N ASN A 90 -20.83 27.05 -20.74
CA ASN A 90 -22.07 27.78 -20.92
C ASN A 90 -22.56 28.29 -19.56
N ALA A 91 -22.50 29.60 -19.32
CA ALA A 91 -22.99 30.22 -18.10
C ALA A 91 -24.30 30.97 -18.40
N GLY A 92 -25.43 30.42 -17.94
CA GLY A 92 -26.75 31.04 -18.09
C GLY A 92 -27.20 31.30 -19.53
N GLY A 93 -26.65 30.55 -20.50
CA GLY A 93 -26.95 30.68 -21.93
C GLY A 93 -25.86 31.36 -22.76
N GLU A 94 -24.83 31.93 -22.14
CA GLU A 94 -23.68 32.52 -22.84
C GLU A 94 -22.46 31.60 -22.73
N THR A 95 -21.82 31.30 -23.86
CA THR A 95 -20.64 30.42 -23.92
C THR A 95 -19.36 31.21 -23.70
N PHE A 96 -18.54 30.76 -22.77
CA PHE A 96 -17.24 31.31 -22.42
C PHE A 96 -16.15 30.28 -22.72
N VAL A 97 -15.09 30.74 -23.39
CA VAL A 97 -13.85 29.97 -23.55
C VAL A 97 -12.87 30.43 -22.48
N VAL A 98 -12.40 29.50 -21.65
CA VAL A 98 -11.58 29.80 -20.47
C VAL A 98 -10.39 28.88 -20.42
N GLU A 99 -9.23 29.40 -20.01
CA GLU A 99 -8.06 28.56 -19.82
C GLU A 99 -8.16 27.74 -18.53
N GLN A 100 -7.75 26.46 -18.55
CA GLN A 100 -7.76 25.62 -17.35
C GLN A 100 -6.91 26.22 -16.23
N SER A 101 -5.79 26.87 -16.58
CA SER A 101 -4.94 27.60 -15.63
C SER A 101 -5.67 28.75 -14.92
N THR A 102 -6.62 29.41 -15.59
CA THR A 102 -7.45 30.47 -14.98
C THR A 102 -8.42 29.86 -13.97
N LEU A 103 -9.07 28.74 -14.31
CA LEU A 103 -9.96 28.04 -13.39
C LEU A 103 -9.21 27.44 -12.19
N MET A 104 -7.92 27.12 -12.35
CA MET A 104 -7.06 26.69 -11.27
C MET A 104 -6.82 27.78 -10.20
N MET A 105 -6.98 29.07 -10.52
CA MET A 105 -6.88 30.13 -9.51
C MET A 105 -8.07 30.15 -8.54
N ALA A 106 -9.17 29.45 -8.87
CA ALA A 106 -10.32 29.35 -7.99
C ALA A 106 -10.00 28.47 -6.75
N PRO A 107 -10.66 28.73 -5.60
CA PRO A 107 -10.47 27.93 -4.38
C PRO A 107 -10.67 26.43 -4.62
N GLU A 108 -9.92 25.59 -3.92
CA GLU A 108 -9.92 24.14 -4.14
C GLU A 108 -11.30 23.49 -3.95
N ALA A 109 -12.07 23.98 -2.99
CA ALA A 109 -13.43 23.50 -2.70
C ALA A 109 -14.51 24.10 -3.63
N SER A 110 -14.12 24.92 -4.62
CA SER A 110 -15.07 25.57 -5.52
C SER A 110 -15.60 24.61 -6.59
N ILE A 111 -16.78 24.95 -7.11
CA ILE A 111 -17.37 24.27 -8.26
C ILE A 111 -16.44 24.38 -9.49
N LEU A 112 -15.80 25.54 -9.69
CA LEU A 112 -14.89 25.78 -10.80
C LEU A 112 -13.66 24.86 -10.78
N ARG A 113 -13.09 24.61 -9.59
CA ARG A 113 -12.00 23.63 -9.45
C ARG A 113 -12.49 22.20 -9.69
N SER A 114 -13.72 21.90 -9.27
CA SER A 114 -14.34 20.60 -9.49
C SER A 114 -14.59 20.29 -10.97
N LEU A 115 -14.76 21.31 -11.83
CA LEU A 115 -14.87 21.16 -13.29
C LEU A 115 -13.62 20.57 -13.94
N LEU A 116 -12.44 20.78 -13.32
CA LEU A 116 -11.17 20.23 -13.80
C LEU A 116 -10.92 18.79 -13.31
N GLY A 117 -11.72 18.30 -12.35
CA GLY A 117 -11.58 16.97 -11.79
C GLY A 117 -12.23 15.91 -12.69
N GLY A 118 -11.42 15.11 -13.38
CA GLY A 118 -11.86 14.10 -14.38
C GLY A 118 -12.81 12.99 -13.89
N ARG A 119 -13.22 12.97 -12.62
CA ARG A 119 -14.25 12.06 -12.08
C ARG A 119 -15.64 12.70 -11.93
N GLN A 120 -15.79 13.97 -12.31
CA GLN A 120 -17.03 14.75 -12.08
C GLN A 120 -17.77 15.10 -13.37
N GLU A 121 -17.35 14.58 -14.54
CA GLU A 121 -18.03 14.78 -15.83
C GLU A 121 -19.53 14.41 -15.79
N GLU A 122 -19.94 13.52 -14.88
CA GLU A 122 -21.33 13.09 -14.67
C GLU A 122 -22.15 13.99 -13.71
N ARG A 123 -21.49 14.86 -12.91
CA ARG A 123 -22.19 15.71 -11.94
C ARG A 123 -22.65 17.04 -12.53
N PHE A 124 -22.07 17.47 -13.65
CA PHE A 124 -22.39 18.75 -14.26
C PHE A 124 -23.42 18.58 -15.37
N SER A 125 -24.46 19.42 -15.33
CA SER A 125 -25.39 19.55 -16.43
C SER A 125 -24.65 19.99 -17.69
N ARG A 126 -25.01 19.42 -18.83
CA ARG A 126 -24.51 19.85 -20.13
C ARG A 126 -25.65 20.45 -20.93
N ASP A 127 -25.33 21.41 -21.78
CA ASP A 127 -26.29 21.95 -22.73
C ASP A 127 -26.52 20.99 -23.92
N GLY A 128 -27.38 21.39 -24.86
CA GLY A 128 -27.68 20.60 -26.06
C GLY A 128 -26.46 20.34 -26.98
N TRP A 129 -25.35 21.03 -26.75
CA TRP A 129 -24.09 20.92 -27.50
C TRP A 129 -23.04 20.09 -26.75
N GLY A 130 -23.36 19.60 -25.55
CA GLY A 130 -22.44 18.83 -24.73
C GLY A 130 -21.43 19.68 -23.96
N ILE A 131 -21.62 21.00 -23.92
CA ILE A 131 -20.80 21.97 -23.17
C ILE A 131 -21.29 22.00 -21.72
N VAL A 132 -20.36 22.18 -20.76
CA VAL A 132 -20.69 22.32 -19.34
C VAL A 132 -21.63 23.51 -19.14
N PHE A 133 -22.81 23.27 -18.56
CA PHE A 133 -23.79 24.29 -18.25
C PHE A 133 -23.73 24.67 -16.76
N LEU A 134 -23.57 25.96 -16.50
CA LEU A 134 -23.67 26.58 -15.19
C LEU A 134 -24.89 27.48 -15.17
N ASP A 135 -25.79 27.23 -14.23
CA ASP A 135 -26.98 28.07 -13.99
C ASP A 135 -26.59 29.32 -13.18
N VAL A 136 -25.81 30.20 -13.81
CA VAL A 136 -25.33 31.45 -13.23
C VAL A 136 -25.54 32.58 -14.22
N THR A 137 -25.71 33.80 -13.71
CA THR A 137 -25.90 34.97 -14.58
C THR A 137 -24.61 35.27 -15.37
N PRO A 138 -24.66 35.40 -16.71
CA PRO A 138 -23.47 35.59 -17.54
C PRO A 138 -22.62 36.80 -17.15
N CYS A 139 -23.25 37.91 -16.77
CA CYS A 139 -22.54 39.14 -16.39
C CYS A 139 -21.71 38.97 -15.13
N VAL A 140 -22.20 38.19 -14.16
CA VAL A 140 -21.48 37.87 -12.92
C VAL A 140 -20.32 36.93 -13.23
N PHE A 141 -20.55 35.92 -14.06
CA PHE A 141 -19.51 34.97 -14.45
C PHE A 141 -18.36 35.66 -15.19
N ARG A 142 -18.66 36.65 -16.05
CA ARG A 142 -17.64 37.46 -16.72
C ARG A 142 -16.75 38.24 -15.73
N VAL A 143 -17.35 38.87 -14.72
CA VAL A 143 -16.58 39.59 -13.69
C VAL A 143 -15.72 38.62 -12.88
N LEU A 144 -16.27 37.47 -12.52
CA LEU A 144 -15.54 36.40 -11.83
C LEU A 144 -14.33 35.92 -12.66
N LEU A 145 -14.52 35.68 -13.96
CA LEU A 145 -13.42 35.29 -14.84
C LEU A 145 -12.36 36.37 -14.97
N SER A 146 -12.74 37.65 -15.05
CA SER A 146 -11.78 38.76 -15.05
C SER A 146 -10.94 38.77 -13.78
N TYR A 147 -11.57 38.58 -12.62
CA TYR A 147 -10.87 38.50 -11.33
C TYR A 147 -9.88 37.33 -11.28
N LEU A 148 -10.29 36.13 -11.71
CA LEU A 148 -9.39 34.96 -11.76
C LEU A 148 -8.22 35.15 -12.73
N ARG A 149 -8.42 35.90 -13.83
CA ARG A 149 -7.36 36.25 -14.77
C ARG A 149 -6.37 37.24 -14.17
N GLU A 150 -6.83 38.22 -13.41
CA GLU A 150 -5.97 39.16 -12.70
C GLU A 150 -5.12 38.44 -11.66
N LEU A 151 -5.70 37.54 -10.85
CA LEU A 151 -4.95 36.72 -9.89
C LEU A 151 -3.84 35.89 -10.53
N ARG A 152 -4.02 35.46 -11.78
CA ARG A 152 -3.01 34.72 -12.52
C ARG A 152 -1.86 35.60 -13.02
N MET A 153 -2.15 36.88 -13.28
CA MET A 153 -1.18 37.84 -13.81
C MET A 153 -0.45 38.63 -12.71
N ASP A 154 -0.93 38.55 -11.46
CA ASP A 154 -0.27 39.11 -10.28
C ASP A 154 0.92 38.20 -9.88
N PRO A 155 2.16 38.71 -9.78
CA PRO A 155 3.38 37.91 -9.59
C PRO A 155 3.55 37.27 -8.21
#